data_AF-A0A1J0GEM2-F1
#
_entry.id   AF-A0A1J0GEM2-F1
#
_cell.length_a   1.000
_cell.length_b   1.000
_cell.length_c   1.000
_cell.angle_alpha   90.00
_cell.angle_beta   90.00
_cell.angle_gamma   90.00
#
_symmetry.space_group_name_H-M   'P 1'
#
loop_
_entity.id
_entity.type
_entity.pdbx_description
1 polymer ?
#
loop_
_entity_poly.entity_id
_entity_poly.type
_entity_poly.pdbx_seq_one_letter_code
_entity_poly.pdbx_strand_id
1 'polypeptide(L)'
;MYCSKCGSEIKDGANFCFKCGNKNTKQSIINPKNISTIPLATTLKGINASNEMTTSMASIKNQPNNTKKFIIIAVVIGVLSIGCISYYISVSKFSPTTTKASDTTSIKNEAIPSNKTSNTKSQATTSANKTDSYIFSKSSSENLLESDVSKLVKGDLSLARNEIFARHGFVFKSEPFKSYFNNKSWYKQNSLFKGTDSELNAKELYNVNLILKYENK
;
A
#
# COMPACT_ATOMS: atom_id res chain seq x y z
N MET A 1 -6.46 -15.38 -1.10
CA MET A 1 -5.92 -16.25 0.00
C MET A 1 -5.44 -15.39 1.18
N TYR A 2 -5.01 -15.92 2.34
CA TYR A 2 -4.56 -15.11 3.50
C TYR A 2 -3.07 -15.27 3.85
N CYS A 3 -2.45 -14.22 4.39
CA CYS A 3 -1.04 -14.23 4.80
C CYS A 3 -0.82 -14.98 6.13
N SER A 4 0.00 -16.02 6.12
CA SER A 4 0.35 -16.81 7.31
C SER A 4 1.13 -16.06 8.40
N LYS A 5 1.65 -14.85 8.14
CA LYS A 5 2.39 -14.04 9.13
C LYS A 5 1.57 -12.90 9.76
N CYS A 6 0.75 -12.20 8.97
CA CYS A 6 -0.04 -11.07 9.48
C CYS A 6 -1.55 -11.30 9.48
N GLY A 7 -2.06 -12.26 8.70
CA GLY A 7 -3.48 -12.54 8.54
C GLY A 7 -4.20 -11.68 7.49
N SER A 8 -3.52 -10.72 6.85
CA SER A 8 -4.14 -9.91 5.79
C SER A 8 -4.45 -10.75 4.55
N GLU A 9 -5.47 -10.35 3.79
CA GLU A 9 -5.75 -10.93 2.49
C GLU A 9 -4.59 -10.69 1.50
N ILE A 10 -4.33 -11.70 0.68
CA ILE A 10 -3.36 -11.72 -0.41
C ILE A 10 -4.14 -11.98 -1.70
N LYS A 11 -4.02 -11.04 -2.65
CA LYS A 11 -4.58 -11.13 -4.01
C LYS A 11 -4.06 -12.37 -4.71
N ASP A 12 -4.92 -13.05 -5.47
CA ASP A 12 -4.55 -14.31 -6.09
C ASP A 12 -3.41 -14.14 -7.11
N GLY A 13 -2.47 -15.09 -7.08
CA GLY A 13 -1.23 -15.02 -7.86
C GLY A 13 -0.09 -14.21 -7.23
N ALA A 14 -0.29 -13.44 -6.15
CA ALA A 14 0.79 -12.66 -5.54
C ALA A 14 1.83 -13.53 -4.81
N ASN A 15 3.11 -13.30 -5.10
CA ASN A 15 4.26 -14.05 -4.53
C ASN A 15 4.71 -13.54 -3.14
N PHE A 16 4.09 -12.49 -2.62
CA PHE A 16 4.39 -11.91 -1.31
C PHE A 16 3.18 -11.15 -0.76
N CYS A 17 3.19 -10.90 0.55
CA CYS A 17 2.16 -10.14 1.23
C CYS A 17 2.43 -8.62 1.14
N PHE A 18 1.53 -7.87 0.51
CA PHE A 18 1.66 -6.42 0.35
C PHE A 18 1.58 -5.62 1.67
N LYS A 19 0.98 -6.16 2.74
CA LYS A 19 1.05 -5.55 4.08
C LYS A 19 2.41 -5.85 4.72
N CYS A 20 2.65 -7.11 5.13
CA CYS A 20 3.81 -7.47 5.96
C CYS A 20 5.12 -7.88 5.23
N GLY A 21 5.18 -7.80 3.90
CA GLY A 21 6.39 -8.14 3.11
C GLY A 21 6.77 -9.62 3.04
N ASN A 22 6.20 -10.48 3.88
CA ASN A 22 6.53 -11.90 3.90
C ASN A 22 6.20 -12.60 2.57
N LYS A 23 7.11 -13.44 2.07
CA LYS A 23 6.91 -14.24 0.86
C LYS A 23 5.67 -15.13 1.00
N ASN A 24 4.87 -15.21 -0.05
CA ASN A 24 3.75 -16.13 -0.14
C ASN A 24 4.27 -17.47 -0.65
N THR A 25 4.72 -18.31 0.28
CA THR A 25 4.92 -19.72 -0.01
C THR A 25 3.54 -20.33 -0.28
N LYS A 26 3.13 -20.40 -1.55
CA LYS A 26 2.15 -21.41 -1.97
C LYS A 26 2.72 -22.74 -1.48
N GLN A 27 2.11 -23.33 -0.45
CA GLN A 27 2.45 -24.67 -0.05
C GLN A 27 2.11 -25.56 -1.24
N SER A 28 3.14 -26.01 -1.93
CA SER A 28 3.04 -27.13 -2.85
C SER A 28 2.44 -28.28 -2.05
N ILE A 29 1.22 -28.68 -2.40
CA ILE A 29 0.56 -29.86 -1.84
C ILE A 29 1.32 -31.07 -2.38
N ILE A 30 2.45 -31.38 -1.75
CA ILE A 30 3.15 -32.65 -1.87
C ILE A 30 3.37 -33.17 -0.46
N ASN A 31 2.55 -34.17 -0.16
CA ASN A 31 2.36 -34.90 1.08
C ASN A 31 3.66 -35.23 1.84
N PRO A 32 3.83 -34.83 3.12
CA PRO A 32 4.98 -35.24 3.93
C PRO A 32 4.78 -36.66 4.48
N LYS A 33 4.99 -37.68 3.62
CA LYS A 33 5.17 -39.08 4.03
C LYS A 33 6.34 -39.74 3.30
N ASN A 34 7.56 -39.33 3.66
CA ASN A 34 8.71 -40.24 3.64
C ASN A 34 9.79 -39.82 4.64
N ILE A 35 9.62 -40.20 5.91
CA ILE A 35 10.74 -40.41 6.84
C ILE A 35 10.63 -41.85 7.31
N SER A 36 11.40 -42.72 6.66
CA SER A 36 11.51 -44.14 7.00
C SER A 36 12.58 -44.33 8.07
N THR A 37 12.18 -44.29 9.35
CA THR A 37 12.99 -44.81 10.47
C THR A 37 12.08 -45.41 11.55
N ILE A 38 11.76 -46.70 11.43
CA ILE A 38 11.40 -47.57 12.56
C ILE A 38 11.97 -48.96 12.24
N PRO A 39 12.66 -49.61 13.19
CA PRO A 39 12.65 -51.05 13.28
C PRO A 39 11.91 -51.54 14.53
N LEU A 40 11.21 -52.67 14.33
CA LEU A 40 10.98 -53.78 15.26
C LEU A 40 9.55 -53.97 15.81
N ALA A 41 9.20 -55.27 15.90
CA ALA A 41 8.00 -55.88 16.50
C ALA A 41 6.68 -55.85 15.69
N THR A 42 6.59 -56.79 14.74
CA THR A 42 5.61 -57.90 14.75
C THR A 42 4.14 -57.62 15.16
N THR A 43 3.20 -57.85 14.22
CA THR A 43 2.16 -58.92 14.30
C THR A 43 1.26 -58.91 13.05
N LEU A 44 0.99 -60.09 12.48
CA LEU A 44 0.10 -60.29 11.32
C LEU A 44 -1.33 -60.64 11.77
N LYS A 45 -2.32 -59.93 11.21
CA LYS A 45 -3.77 -60.25 11.04
C LYS A 45 -4.47 -58.95 10.60
N GLY A 46 -5.39 -58.89 9.64
CA GLY A 46 -5.88 -59.88 8.69
C GLY A 46 -6.84 -59.21 7.69
N ILE A 47 -7.00 -59.83 6.52
CA ILE A 47 -8.06 -59.65 5.49
C ILE A 47 -9.32 -58.88 5.89
N ASN A 48 -9.75 -57.91 5.06
CA ASN A 48 -10.99 -58.01 4.26
C ASN A 48 -11.17 -56.81 3.31
N ALA A 49 -11.87 -57.05 2.20
CA ALA A 49 -12.15 -56.06 1.16
C ALA A 49 -13.63 -55.66 1.14
N SER A 50 -13.92 -54.42 0.74
CA SER A 50 -15.18 -54.05 0.10
C SER A 50 -14.97 -52.78 -0.74
N ASN A 51 -15.40 -52.83 -1.99
CA ASN A 51 -15.36 -51.74 -2.95
C ASN A 51 -16.79 -51.23 -3.13
N GLU A 52 -16.99 -49.92 -3.29
CA GLU A 52 -18.07 -49.25 -4.06
C GLU A 52 -17.82 -47.73 -3.93
N MET A 53 -17.71 -46.92 -4.99
CA MET A 53 -18.55 -46.67 -6.17
C MET A 53 -19.62 -45.59 -5.92
N THR A 54 -19.87 -44.81 -6.98
CA THR A 54 -20.88 -43.73 -7.13
C THR A 54 -20.50 -42.33 -6.65
N THR A 55 -21.02 -41.23 -7.22
CA THR A 55 -21.13 -40.85 -8.66
C THR A 55 -21.64 -39.41 -8.74
N SER A 56 -20.86 -38.51 -9.38
CA SER A 56 -21.34 -37.26 -10.02
C SER A 56 -22.01 -36.20 -9.10
N MET A 57 -22.46 -35.02 -9.56
CA MET A 57 -22.48 -34.40 -10.90
C MET A 57 -22.14 -32.90 -10.79
N ALA A 58 -21.65 -32.32 -11.88
CA ALA A 58 -21.50 -30.86 -12.00
C ALA A 58 -22.86 -30.17 -12.24
N SER A 59 -22.95 -28.87 -11.97
CA SER A 59 -23.98 -28.01 -12.56
C SER A 59 -23.51 -26.56 -12.68
N ILE A 60 -23.30 -26.13 -13.92
CA ILE A 60 -23.19 -24.71 -14.31
C ILE A 60 -24.61 -24.23 -14.65
N LYS A 61 -25.02 -23.06 -14.14
CA LYS A 61 -26.23 -22.38 -14.63
C LYS A 61 -25.89 -20.96 -15.10
N ASN A 62 -26.34 -20.64 -16.31
CA ASN A 62 -26.04 -19.41 -17.04
C ASN A 62 -26.97 -18.23 -16.68
N GLN A 63 -26.42 -17.00 -16.79
CA GLN A 63 -27.02 -15.76 -17.33
C GLN A 63 -28.37 -15.25 -16.74
N PRO A 64 -28.53 -13.92 -16.53
CA PRO A 64 -28.78 -13.02 -17.66
C PRO A 64 -28.04 -11.67 -17.67
N ASN A 65 -27.96 -11.15 -18.88
CA ASN A 65 -27.29 -9.95 -19.35
C ASN A 65 -27.98 -8.62 -18.95
N ASN A 66 -27.18 -7.62 -18.58
CA ASN A 66 -27.63 -6.30 -18.08
C ASN A 66 -27.33 -5.13 -19.05
N THR A 67 -27.19 -5.42 -20.35
CA THR A 67 -26.71 -4.50 -21.40
C THR A 67 -27.52 -3.21 -21.58
N LYS A 68 -28.80 -3.18 -21.17
CA LYS A 68 -29.64 -1.97 -21.25
C LYS A 68 -29.27 -0.87 -20.24
N LYS A 69 -28.49 -1.18 -19.19
CA LYS A 69 -28.06 -0.17 -18.19
C LYS A 69 -26.91 0.72 -18.68
N PHE A 70 -26.09 0.27 -19.63
CA PHE A 70 -24.92 1.02 -20.09
C PHE A 70 -25.26 2.19 -21.03
N ILE A 71 -26.34 2.08 -21.82
CA ILE A 71 -26.75 3.11 -22.78
C ILE A 71 -27.13 4.42 -22.06
N ILE A 72 -27.84 4.33 -20.94
CA ILE A 72 -28.28 5.49 -20.15
C ILE A 72 -27.09 6.23 -19.52
N ILE A 73 -26.07 5.49 -19.07
CA ILE A 73 -24.87 6.04 -18.44
C ILE A 73 -24.03 6.85 -19.46
N ALA A 74 -23.92 6.38 -20.70
CA ALA A 74 -23.16 7.06 -21.75
C ALA A 74 -23.71 8.46 -22.09
N VAL A 75 -25.04 8.60 -22.14
CA VAL A 75 -25.70 9.89 -22.47
C VAL A 75 -25.44 10.95 -21.38
N VAL A 76 -25.50 10.57 -20.10
CA VAL A 76 -25.25 11.48 -18.98
C VAL A 76 -23.81 11.97 -18.94
N ILE A 77 -22.84 11.09 -19.23
CA ILE A 77 -21.41 11.44 -19.30
C ILE A 77 -21.12 12.40 -20.47
N GLY A 78 -21.78 12.21 -21.62
CA GLY A 78 -21.65 13.11 -22.77
C GLY A 78 -22.06 14.56 -22.44
N VAL A 79 -23.21 14.76 -21.79
CA VAL A 79 -23.72 16.09 -21.43
C VAL A 79 -22.81 16.79 -20.41
N LEU A 80 -22.33 16.06 -19.39
CA LEU A 80 -21.41 16.61 -18.39
C LEU A 80 -20.05 17.02 -19.00
N SER A 81 -19.56 16.26 -19.97
CA SER A 81 -18.28 16.56 -20.65
C SER A 81 -18.31 17.89 -21.39
N ILE A 82 -19.42 18.19 -22.07
CA ILE A 82 -19.61 19.43 -22.84
C ILE A 82 -19.71 20.64 -21.91
N GLY A 83 -20.43 20.51 -20.78
CA GLY A 83 -20.52 21.57 -19.76
C GLY A 83 -19.17 21.91 -19.10
N CYS A 84 -18.35 20.89 -18.80
CA CYS A 84 -17.02 21.12 -18.24
C CYS A 84 -16.08 21.89 -19.20
N ILE A 85 -16.18 21.64 -20.51
CA ILE A 85 -15.35 22.33 -21.52
C ILE A 85 -15.74 23.81 -21.63
N SER A 86 -17.03 24.14 -21.68
CA SER A 86 -17.48 25.54 -21.74
C SER A 86 -17.15 26.32 -20.45
N TYR A 87 -17.22 25.66 -19.29
CA TYR A 87 -16.79 26.23 -18.01
C TYR A 87 -15.27 26.52 -17.98
N TYR A 88 -14.43 25.60 -18.47
CA TYR A 88 -12.98 25.77 -18.47
C TYR A 88 -12.49 26.92 -19.37
N ILE A 89 -13.13 27.12 -20.52
CA ILE A 89 -12.86 28.27 -21.41
C ILE A 89 -13.24 29.60 -20.73
N SER A 90 -14.26 29.60 -19.88
CA SER A 90 -14.72 30.80 -19.15
C SER A 90 -13.77 31.18 -18.00
N VAL A 91 -13.17 30.21 -17.32
CA VAL A 91 -12.25 30.43 -16.18
C VAL A 91 -10.82 30.83 -16.62
N SER A 92 -10.39 30.45 -17.82
CA SER A 92 -9.01 30.65 -18.30
C SER A 92 -8.69 32.07 -18.82
N LYS A 93 -9.57 33.06 -18.61
CA LYS A 93 -9.37 34.46 -19.04
C LYS A 93 -8.94 35.44 -17.94
N PHE A 94 -8.66 34.97 -16.71
CA PHE A 94 -8.21 35.85 -15.63
C PHE A 94 -6.67 35.94 -15.56
N SER A 95 -6.08 36.89 -16.30
CA SER A 95 -4.67 37.28 -16.18
C SER A 95 -4.53 38.64 -15.49
N PRO A 96 -4.00 38.73 -14.26
CA PRO A 96 -3.62 39.99 -13.67
C PRO A 96 -2.23 40.40 -14.16
N THR A 97 -2.17 41.36 -15.09
CA THR A 97 -0.94 42.01 -15.53
C THR A 97 -0.81 43.36 -14.83
N THR A 98 0.27 43.59 -14.07
CA THR A 98 0.84 44.94 -13.83
C THR A 98 2.31 44.84 -13.41
N THR A 99 3.08 45.90 -13.65
CA THR A 99 4.55 45.89 -13.66
C THR A 99 5.14 47.07 -12.88
N LYS A 100 6.14 46.78 -12.03
CA LYS A 100 7.22 47.64 -11.47
C LYS A 100 6.96 49.10 -11.01
N ALA A 101 7.42 49.41 -9.80
CA ALA A 101 8.48 50.37 -9.42
C ALA A 101 8.34 50.69 -7.90
N SER A 102 9.26 50.32 -7.01
CA SER A 102 10.60 50.91 -6.77
C SER A 102 10.55 52.29 -6.11
N ASP A 103 10.77 52.36 -4.80
CA ASP A 103 11.48 53.50 -4.19
C ASP A 103 12.23 53.11 -2.90
N THR A 104 13.23 53.91 -2.52
CA THR A 104 14.34 53.53 -1.60
C THR A 104 14.30 54.33 -0.28
N THR A 105 14.99 53.84 0.79
CA THR A 105 15.81 54.61 1.78
C THR A 105 15.60 54.22 3.26
N SER A 106 16.68 53.67 3.87
CA SER A 106 17.23 53.93 5.24
C SER A 106 16.39 53.65 6.51
N ILE A 107 16.91 53.26 7.69
CA ILE A 107 18.17 52.63 8.17
C ILE A 107 17.92 52.14 9.63
N LYS A 108 18.47 50.98 10.06
CA LYS A 108 19.33 50.81 11.26
C LYS A 108 19.75 49.35 11.46
N ASN A 109 21.02 49.17 11.84
CA ASN A 109 21.68 47.86 12.03
C ASN A 109 21.61 47.39 13.49
N GLU A 110 21.60 46.07 13.69
CA GLU A 110 22.30 45.43 14.80
C GLU A 110 22.86 44.06 14.34
N ALA A 111 24.00 43.63 14.87
CA ALA A 111 24.89 42.64 14.23
C ALA A 111 25.18 41.45 15.18
N ILE A 112 25.13 40.18 14.71
CA ILE A 112 26.27 39.27 14.37
C ILE A 112 27.01 38.71 15.63
N PRO A 113 27.60 37.48 15.68
CA PRO A 113 27.75 36.35 14.72
C PRO A 113 27.12 35.02 15.28
N SER A 114 27.25 33.79 14.74
CA SER A 114 28.22 33.24 13.76
C SER A 114 27.71 32.05 12.92
N ASN A 115 27.80 32.24 11.60
CA ASN A 115 28.20 31.30 10.54
C ASN A 115 28.54 29.82 10.88
N LYS A 116 27.92 28.87 10.16
CA LYS A 116 28.69 27.85 9.42
C LYS A 116 28.01 27.40 8.11
N THR A 117 28.37 28.04 7.00
CA THR A 117 28.17 27.50 5.65
C THR A 117 28.89 26.16 5.49
N SER A 118 28.27 25.18 4.83
CA SER A 118 28.92 23.93 4.42
C SER A 118 28.31 23.43 3.11
N ASN A 119 28.95 23.75 1.98
CA ASN A 119 28.68 23.12 0.70
C ASN A 119 29.30 21.71 0.69
N THR A 120 28.50 20.65 0.82
CA THR A 120 28.97 19.29 0.50
C THR A 120 27.95 18.50 -0.31
N LYS A 121 28.39 18.15 -1.50
CA LYS A 121 27.88 17.17 -2.46
C LYS A 121 27.50 15.83 -1.83
N SER A 122 26.31 15.34 -2.16
CA SER A 122 25.90 13.91 -2.25
C SER A 122 26.41 12.95 -1.16
N GLN A 123 25.54 12.60 -0.21
CA GLN A 123 25.62 11.28 0.43
C GLN A 123 24.23 10.71 0.72
N ALA A 124 23.93 9.59 0.05
CA ALA A 124 22.75 8.78 0.35
C ALA A 124 23.05 7.94 1.60
N THR A 125 22.54 8.36 2.75
CA THR A 125 22.63 7.62 4.02
C THR A 125 21.33 7.77 4.80
N THR A 126 20.25 7.11 4.36
CA THR A 126 19.08 6.89 5.21
C THR A 126 19.40 5.79 6.22
N SER A 127 20.24 6.12 7.20
CA SER A 127 20.41 5.30 8.41
C SER A 127 19.05 5.10 9.06
N ALA A 128 18.83 3.93 9.67
CA ALA A 128 17.62 3.60 10.44
C ALA A 128 17.54 4.36 11.78
N ASN A 129 17.70 5.69 11.73
CA ASN A 129 17.59 6.58 12.85
C ASN A 129 16.12 6.78 13.18
N LYS A 130 15.73 6.16 14.29
CA LYS A 130 14.81 6.51 15.39
C LYS A 130 14.20 7.94 15.46
N THR A 131 13.90 8.59 14.34
CA THR A 131 13.10 9.81 14.30
C THR A 131 11.65 9.44 14.51
N ASP A 132 10.97 10.17 15.40
CA ASP A 132 9.56 9.95 15.69
C ASP A 132 8.63 10.53 14.59
N SER A 133 9.22 11.11 13.55
CA SER A 133 8.51 11.67 12.41
C SER A 133 7.88 10.61 11.50
N TYR A 134 6.91 11.07 10.71
CA TYR A 134 6.41 10.39 9.52
C TYR A 134 7.42 10.45 8.38
N ILE A 135 7.45 9.43 7.51
CA ILE A 135 8.16 9.45 6.23
C ILE A 135 7.40 10.36 5.26
N PHE A 136 6.07 10.29 5.25
CA PHE A 136 5.22 11.16 4.45
C PHE A 136 4.10 11.78 5.30
N SER A 137 4.38 12.87 6.01
CA SER A 137 3.41 13.56 6.88
C SER A 137 2.05 13.82 6.21
N LYS A 138 2.05 14.26 4.95
CA LYS A 138 0.86 14.56 4.14
C LYS A 138 0.08 13.35 3.62
N SER A 139 0.58 12.12 3.78
CA SER A 139 0.02 10.91 3.14
C SER A 139 -1.41 10.52 3.54
N SER A 140 -1.93 11.03 4.66
CA SER A 140 -3.32 10.82 5.07
C SER A 140 -4.30 11.81 4.44
N SER A 141 -3.82 12.98 4.00
CA SER A 141 -4.64 14.15 3.65
C SER A 141 -4.44 14.67 2.23
N GLU A 142 -3.38 14.27 1.54
CA GLU A 142 -3.00 14.71 0.20
C GLU A 142 -2.46 13.55 -0.64
N ASN A 143 -2.53 13.69 -1.97
CA ASN A 143 -1.89 12.76 -2.89
C ASN A 143 -0.37 13.02 -2.92
N LEU A 144 0.42 11.96 -2.83
CA LEU A 144 1.86 11.99 -3.06
C LEU A 144 2.15 12.13 -4.56
N LEU A 145 3.26 12.79 -4.89
CA LEU A 145 3.74 12.88 -6.26
C LEU A 145 4.65 11.70 -6.61
N GLU A 146 4.77 11.36 -7.89
CA GLU A 146 5.76 10.37 -8.36
C GLU A 146 7.19 10.76 -7.94
N SER A 147 7.48 12.07 -7.90
CA SER A 147 8.74 12.65 -7.41
C SER A 147 8.95 12.60 -5.90
N ASP A 148 7.91 12.32 -5.11
CA ASP A 148 8.01 12.14 -3.65
C ASP A 148 8.45 10.71 -3.36
N VAL A 149 7.84 9.73 -4.03
CA VAL A 149 8.16 8.30 -3.86
C VAL A 149 9.44 7.88 -4.58
N SER A 150 9.80 8.48 -5.72
CA SER A 150 11.00 8.09 -6.49
C SER A 150 12.34 8.36 -5.78
N LYS A 151 12.32 9.09 -4.66
CA LYS A 151 13.51 9.44 -3.86
C LYS A 151 13.86 8.36 -2.82
N LEU A 152 12.95 7.44 -2.53
CA LEU A 152 13.10 6.44 -1.47
C LEU A 152 13.57 5.10 -2.02
N VAL A 153 14.37 4.38 -1.24
CA VAL A 153 14.75 2.98 -1.53
C VAL A 153 13.60 2.02 -1.18
N LYS A 154 13.64 0.80 -1.72
CA LYS A 154 12.59 -0.22 -1.56
C LYS A 154 12.16 -0.46 -0.09
N GLY A 155 13.11 -0.48 0.84
CA GLY A 155 12.82 -0.64 2.27
C GLY A 155 12.03 0.53 2.86
N ASP A 156 12.44 1.76 2.54
CA ASP A 156 11.76 2.99 2.97
C ASP A 156 10.37 3.11 2.34
N LEU A 157 10.21 2.67 1.09
CA LEU A 157 8.89 2.57 0.44
C LEU A 157 7.98 1.57 1.17
N SER A 158 8.49 0.41 1.59
CA SER A 158 7.72 -0.54 2.39
C SER A 158 7.31 0.02 3.75
N LEU A 159 8.18 0.80 4.39
CA LEU A 159 7.86 1.50 5.63
C LEU A 159 6.82 2.59 5.39
N ALA A 160 6.98 3.42 4.35
CA ALA A 160 6.07 4.51 3.99
C ALA A 160 4.66 4.01 3.60
N ARG A 161 4.56 2.88 2.88
CA ARG A 161 3.26 2.24 2.62
C ARG A 161 2.59 1.78 3.90
N ASN A 162 3.37 1.15 4.80
CA ASN A 162 2.85 0.64 6.06
C ASN A 162 2.58 1.73 7.10
N GLU A 163 3.20 2.90 6.99
CA GLU A 163 2.91 4.09 7.81
C GLU A 163 1.45 4.52 7.68
N ILE A 164 0.88 4.47 6.46
CA ILE A 164 -0.53 4.77 6.22
C ILE A 164 -1.43 3.82 7.03
N PHE A 165 -1.14 2.51 7.03
CA PHE A 165 -1.87 1.53 7.85
C PHE A 165 -1.59 1.69 9.36
N ALA A 166 -0.38 2.10 9.74
CA ALA A 166 0.01 2.35 11.12
C ALA A 166 -0.76 3.54 11.72
N ARG A 167 -1.05 4.59 10.94
CA ARG A 167 -1.84 5.76 11.37
C ARG A 167 -3.28 5.40 11.78
N HIS A 168 -3.83 4.31 11.24
CA HIS A 168 -5.12 3.72 11.63
C HIS A 168 -5.01 2.64 12.72
N GLY A 169 -3.79 2.34 13.16
CA GLY A 169 -3.49 1.39 14.23
C GLY A 169 -3.35 -0.08 13.80
N PHE A 170 -3.05 -0.36 12.52
CA PHE A 170 -2.86 -1.73 12.04
C PHE A 170 -1.83 -2.52 12.86
N VAL A 171 -2.25 -3.68 13.40
CA VAL A 171 -1.41 -4.47 14.30
C VAL A 171 -0.36 -5.29 13.54
N PHE A 172 0.84 -4.75 13.41
CA PHE A 172 1.98 -5.44 12.80
C PHE A 172 2.49 -6.61 13.64
N LYS A 173 2.51 -7.81 13.04
CA LYS A 173 2.94 -9.06 13.71
C LYS A 173 4.36 -9.50 13.36
N SER A 174 4.92 -9.03 12.25
CA SER A 174 6.24 -9.42 11.75
C SER A 174 7.18 -8.24 11.63
N GLU A 175 8.48 -8.52 11.73
CA GLU A 175 9.54 -7.56 11.46
C GLU A 175 9.67 -7.27 9.94
N PRO A 176 10.19 -6.09 9.56
CA PRO A 176 10.66 -5.00 10.43
C PRO A 176 9.53 -4.10 10.98
N PHE A 177 8.31 -4.23 10.46
CA PHE A 177 7.22 -3.29 10.75
C PHE A 177 6.79 -3.30 12.23
N LYS A 178 6.78 -4.47 12.87
CA LYS A 178 6.44 -4.61 14.29
C LYS A 178 7.37 -3.76 15.18
N SER A 179 8.69 -3.96 15.11
CA SER A 179 9.62 -3.15 15.91
C SER A 179 9.64 -1.68 15.46
N TYR A 180 9.57 -1.41 14.15
CA TYR A 180 9.61 -0.03 13.63
C TYR A 180 8.45 0.82 14.17
N PHE A 181 7.19 0.37 14.03
CA PHE A 181 6.04 1.15 14.45
C PHE A 181 5.81 1.13 15.96
N ASN A 182 6.12 0.04 16.66
CA ASN A 182 6.07 0.03 18.13
C ASN A 182 7.03 1.05 18.79
N ASN A 183 8.03 1.56 18.06
CA ASN A 183 8.95 2.60 18.51
C ASN A 183 8.51 4.05 18.17
N LYS A 184 7.34 4.24 17.53
CA LYS A 184 6.77 5.56 17.20
C LYS A 184 5.76 5.98 18.27
N SER A 185 5.87 7.19 18.83
CA SER A 185 4.99 7.69 19.89
C SER A 185 3.54 7.88 19.43
N TRP A 186 3.37 8.22 18.15
CA TRP A 186 2.06 8.43 17.51
C TRP A 186 1.34 7.13 17.15
N TYR A 187 2.02 5.99 17.13
CA TYR A 187 1.42 4.71 16.75
C TYR A 187 0.68 4.09 17.93
N LYS A 188 -0.62 3.83 17.75
CA LYS A 188 -1.47 3.14 18.74
C LYS A 188 -2.19 2.00 18.04
N GLN A 189 -2.02 0.79 18.56
CA GLN A 189 -2.65 -0.42 18.01
C GLN A 189 -4.18 -0.35 18.15
N ASN A 190 -4.88 -0.67 17.08
CA ASN A 190 -6.33 -0.75 16.99
C ASN A 190 -6.71 -2.13 16.43
N SER A 191 -7.25 -3.01 17.29
CA SER A 191 -7.64 -4.37 16.90
C SER A 191 -8.89 -4.42 16.00
N LEU A 192 -9.65 -3.33 15.92
CA LEU A 192 -10.82 -3.23 15.04
C LEU A 192 -10.39 -3.02 13.59
N PHE A 193 -9.37 -2.20 13.33
CA PHE A 193 -8.85 -1.94 11.99
C PHE A 193 -8.19 -3.19 11.39
N LYS A 194 -8.73 -3.67 10.26
CA LYS A 194 -8.23 -4.88 9.57
C LYS A 194 -7.20 -4.54 8.50
N GLY A 195 -7.05 -3.27 8.15
CA GLY A 195 -6.13 -2.80 7.12
C GLY A 195 -6.55 -3.23 5.71
N THR A 196 -7.84 -3.47 5.48
CA THR A 196 -8.40 -3.65 4.15
C THR A 196 -8.37 -2.33 3.38
N ASP A 197 -8.36 -2.42 2.05
CA ASP A 197 -8.28 -1.24 1.19
C ASP A 197 -9.56 -0.36 1.30
N SER A 198 -10.69 -0.95 1.73
CA SER A 198 -11.97 -0.27 2.01
C SER A 198 -12.01 0.53 3.32
N GLU A 199 -11.08 0.29 4.24
CA GLU A 199 -10.95 1.07 5.49
C GLU A 199 -10.06 2.31 5.33
N LEU A 200 -9.47 2.53 4.15
CA LEU A 200 -8.68 3.70 3.81
C LEU A 200 -9.52 4.78 3.13
N ASN A 201 -9.13 6.05 3.32
CA ASN A 201 -9.70 7.12 2.51
C ASN A 201 -9.13 7.11 1.07
N ALA A 202 -9.79 7.80 0.14
CA ALA A 202 -9.42 7.78 -1.28
C ALA A 202 -7.97 8.22 -1.57
N LYS A 203 -7.42 9.16 -0.78
CA LYS A 203 -6.04 9.67 -0.93
C LYS A 203 -5.03 8.69 -0.37
N GLU A 204 -5.34 8.10 0.79
CA GLU A 204 -4.55 7.01 1.38
C GLU A 204 -4.46 5.80 0.46
N LEU A 205 -5.59 5.38 -0.13
CA LEU A 205 -5.63 4.28 -1.08
C LEU A 205 -4.84 4.62 -2.36
N TYR A 206 -4.95 5.84 -2.88
CA TYR A 206 -4.11 6.31 -3.98
C TYR A 206 -2.61 6.24 -3.62
N ASN A 207 -2.22 6.74 -2.45
CA ASN A 207 -0.84 6.78 -1.97
C ASN A 207 -0.26 5.37 -1.75
N VAL A 208 -1.01 4.46 -1.12
CA VAL A 208 -0.61 3.05 -0.94
C VAL A 208 -0.31 2.40 -2.29
N ASN A 209 -1.16 2.62 -3.30
CA ASN A 209 -0.97 2.06 -4.64
C ASN A 209 0.22 2.70 -5.38
N LEU A 210 0.43 4.02 -5.26
CA LEU A 210 1.58 4.71 -5.83
C LEU A 210 2.90 4.22 -5.21
N ILE A 211 2.97 4.09 -3.88
CA ILE A 211 4.16 3.58 -3.19
C ILE A 211 4.41 2.11 -3.58
N LEU A 212 3.36 1.28 -3.65
CA LEU A 212 3.46 -0.12 -4.11
C LEU A 212 3.96 -0.24 -5.57
N LYS A 213 3.52 0.65 -6.47
CA LYS A 213 4.03 0.72 -7.86
C LYS A 213 5.54 0.95 -7.88
N TYR A 214 6.07 1.80 -7.00
CA TYR A 214 7.51 2.10 -6.94
C TYR A 214 8.32 1.04 -6.19
N GLU A 215 7.74 0.38 -5.17
CA GLU A 215 8.39 -0.74 -4.49
C GLU A 215 8.62 -1.93 -5.43
N ASN A 216 7.80 -2.08 -6.47
CA ASN A 216 7.88 -3.18 -7.44
C ASN A 216 8.66 -2.86 -8.73
N LYS A 217 9.26 -1.67 -8.82
CA LYS A 217 10.31 -1.38 -9.82
C LYS A 217 11.63 -2.03 -9.42
#